data_AF-A0A3A4NVN1-F1
#
_entry.id   AF-A0A3A4NVN1-F1
#
_cell.length_a   1.000
_cell.length_b   1.000
_cell.length_c   1.000
_cell.angle_alpha   90.00
_cell.angle_beta   90.00
_cell.angle_gamma   90.00
#
_symmetry.space_group_name_H-M   'P 1'
#
loop_
_entity.id
_entity.type
_entity.pdbx_description
1 polymer ?
#
loop_
_entity_poly.entity_id
_entity_poly.type
_entity_poly.pdbx_seq_one_letter_code
_entity_poly.pdbx_strand_id
1 'polypeptide(L)'
;MIERTFEWKFVGKFAGIVLAGLGGTVLSLYLALPKGEATSFGEVIRSLVTADNALSRAIVVALVAEAVVISVAVALTTVLTSHKIAGPVYRLKVALDELALAQGARPIRLRKNDQLRKSAESFNTMQAGLQERFRSLGNACEDVAEAALRQVESPGDRGRVKAEIDRLGHALRSFTL
;
A
#
# COMPACT_ATOMS: atom_id res chain seq x y z
N MET A 1 -1.64 0.20 -9.06
CA MET A 1 -2.83 -0.68 -9.16
C MET A 1 -2.76 -1.66 -7.99
N ILE A 2 -3.72 -1.58 -7.06
CA ILE A 2 -3.75 -2.41 -5.84
C ILE A 2 -3.85 -3.89 -6.26
N GLU A 3 -3.14 -4.80 -5.56
CA GLU A 3 -3.21 -6.22 -5.89
C GLU A 3 -4.61 -6.76 -5.51
N ARG A 4 -5.39 -7.25 -6.49
CA ARG A 4 -6.75 -7.83 -6.26
C ARG A 4 -6.79 -8.91 -5.18
N THR A 5 -5.67 -9.60 -4.95
CA THR A 5 -5.53 -10.61 -3.89
C THR A 5 -5.56 -10.03 -2.48
N PHE A 6 -5.23 -8.74 -2.33
CA PHE A 6 -5.35 -8.02 -1.07
C PHE A 6 -6.80 -7.67 -0.76
N GLU A 7 -7.54 -7.17 -1.76
CA GLU A 7 -8.96 -6.79 -1.63
C GLU A 7 -9.80 -7.98 -1.16
N TRP A 8 -9.68 -9.15 -1.79
CA TRP A 8 -10.45 -10.33 -1.39
C TRP A 8 -10.06 -10.90 -0.03
N LYS A 9 -8.79 -10.82 0.37
CA LYS A 9 -8.35 -11.25 1.71
C LYS A 9 -8.82 -10.28 2.79
N PHE A 10 -8.88 -8.98 2.48
CA PHE A 10 -9.40 -7.96 3.39
C PHE A 10 -10.91 -8.13 3.56
N VAL A 11 -11.65 -8.18 2.44
CA VAL A 11 -13.10 -8.39 2.41
C VAL A 11 -13.47 -9.71 3.09
N GLY A 12 -12.75 -10.79 2.83
CA GLY A 12 -13.01 -12.09 3.46
C GLY A 12 -12.82 -12.07 4.98
N LYS A 13 -11.77 -11.40 5.48
CA LYS A 13 -11.57 -11.23 6.94
C LYS A 13 -12.67 -10.38 7.56
N PHE A 14 -13.03 -9.28 6.90
CA PHE A 14 -14.09 -8.39 7.36
C PHE A 14 -15.44 -9.10 7.41
N ALA A 15 -15.82 -9.77 6.31
CA ALA A 15 -17.02 -10.58 6.23
C ALA A 15 -17.04 -11.69 7.28
N GLY A 16 -15.91 -12.37 7.51
CA GLY A 16 -15.79 -13.38 8.56
C GLY A 16 -16.04 -12.82 9.97
N ILE A 17 -15.52 -11.63 10.28
CA ILE A 17 -15.76 -10.97 11.57
C ILE A 17 -17.23 -10.59 11.72
N VAL A 18 -17.84 -10.02 10.69
CA VAL A 18 -19.27 -9.63 10.72
C VAL A 18 -20.15 -10.87 10.88
N LEU A 19 -19.88 -11.95 10.14
CA LEU A 19 -20.62 -13.21 10.25
C LEU A 19 -20.45 -13.86 11.63
N ALA A 20 -19.25 -13.81 12.21
CA ALA A 20 -19.01 -14.29 13.56
C ALA A 20 -19.75 -13.44 14.61
N GLY A 21 -19.79 -12.12 14.43
CA GLY A 21 -20.58 -11.19 15.25
C GLY A 21 -22.06 -11.53 15.21
N LEU A 22 -22.65 -11.61 14.02
CA LEU A 22 -24.04 -12.00 13.81
C LEU A 22 -24.36 -13.38 14.41
N GLY A 23 -23.49 -14.37 14.19
CA GLY A 23 -23.63 -15.70 14.77
C GLY A 23 -23.59 -15.68 16.31
N GLY A 24 -22.71 -14.85 16.88
CA GLY A 24 -22.64 -14.61 18.33
C GLY A 24 -23.91 -13.96 18.88
N THR A 25 -24.45 -12.95 18.19
CA THR A 25 -25.71 -12.29 18.52
C THR A 25 -26.87 -13.29 18.52
N VAL A 26 -27.00 -14.10 17.46
CA VAL A 26 -28.04 -15.14 17.34
C VAL A 26 -27.90 -16.20 18.44
N LEU A 27 -26.68 -16.66 18.71
CA LEU A 27 -26.42 -17.63 19.78
C LEU A 27 -26.75 -17.06 21.16
N SER A 28 -26.36 -15.81 21.43
CA SER A 28 -26.67 -15.12 22.68
C SER A 28 -28.17 -14.99 22.89
N LEU A 29 -28.92 -14.61 21.85
CA LEU A 29 -30.38 -14.57 21.89
C LEU A 29 -30.97 -15.96 22.14
N TYR A 30 -30.52 -16.98 21.41
CA TYR A 30 -31.00 -18.35 21.59
C TYR A 30 -30.79 -18.89 23.02
N LEU A 31 -29.66 -18.55 23.66
CA LEU A 31 -29.38 -18.95 25.04
C LEU A 31 -30.20 -18.13 26.07
N ALA A 32 -30.51 -16.87 25.76
CA ALA A 32 -31.27 -15.98 26.64
C ALA A 32 -32.79 -16.21 26.57
N LEU A 33 -33.31 -16.77 25.47
CA LEU A 33 -34.73 -17.06 25.33
C LEU A 33 -35.14 -18.22 26.26
N PRO A 34 -36.19 -18.05 27.09
CA PRO A 34 -36.75 -19.14 27.87
C PRO A 34 -37.24 -20.26 26.94
N LYS A 35 -36.72 -21.48 27.13
CA LYS A 35 -37.18 -22.68 26.41
C LYS A 35 -38.39 -23.24 27.15
N GLY A 36 -39.59 -22.83 26.75
CA GLY A 36 -40.83 -23.20 27.45
C GLY A 36 -41.42 -24.53 26.98
N GLU A 37 -41.60 -25.49 27.89
CA GLU A 37 -42.58 -26.57 27.75
C GLU A 37 -43.87 -26.12 28.45
N ALA A 38 -44.70 -25.32 27.77
CA ALA A 38 -45.91 -24.78 28.37
C ALA A 38 -47.00 -25.85 28.46
N THR A 39 -47.39 -26.22 29.68
CA THR A 39 -48.47 -27.20 29.92
C THR A 39 -49.81 -26.53 30.29
N SER A 40 -49.83 -25.21 30.50
CA SER A 40 -51.03 -24.44 30.89
C SER A 40 -51.12 -23.06 30.24
N PHE A 41 -52.34 -22.60 29.96
CA PHE A 41 -52.63 -21.30 29.31
C PHE A 41 -52.16 -20.09 30.13
N GLY A 42 -52.20 -20.18 31.47
CA GLY A 42 -51.72 -19.10 32.35
C GLY A 42 -50.20 -18.92 32.35
N GLU A 43 -49.46 -20.02 32.14
CA GLU A 43 -48.01 -19.99 31.95
C GLU A 43 -47.63 -19.35 30.61
N VAL A 44 -48.44 -19.56 29.57
CA VAL A 44 -48.26 -18.92 28.26
C VAL A 44 -48.39 -17.40 28.37
N ILE A 45 -49.40 -16.88 29.08
CA ILE A 45 -49.57 -15.42 29.21
C ILE A 45 -48.44 -14.79 30.04
N ARG A 46 -48.03 -15.43 31.13
CA ARG A 46 -46.90 -14.92 31.93
C ARG A 46 -45.58 -14.99 31.17
N SER A 47 -45.34 -16.06 30.42
CA SER A 47 -44.14 -16.20 29.60
C SER A 47 -44.09 -15.17 28.48
N LEU A 48 -45.22 -14.82 27.86
CA LEU A 48 -45.29 -13.75 26.85
C LEU A 48 -44.90 -12.37 27.41
N VAL A 49 -45.39 -11.98 28.59
CA VAL A 49 -45.11 -10.66 29.19
C VAL A 49 -43.67 -10.58 29.73
N THR A 50 -43.15 -11.64 30.34
CA THR A 50 -41.74 -11.67 30.77
C THR A 50 -40.78 -11.79 29.59
N ALA A 51 -41.17 -12.51 28.53
CA ALA A 51 -40.40 -12.59 27.30
C ALA A 51 -40.26 -11.23 26.64
N ASP A 52 -41.29 -10.39 26.57
CA ASP A 52 -41.23 -9.08 25.91
C ASP A 52 -40.17 -8.13 26.52
N ASN A 53 -40.16 -8.01 27.86
CA ASN A 53 -39.18 -7.19 28.57
C ASN A 53 -37.77 -7.80 28.59
N ALA A 54 -37.65 -9.12 28.65
CA ALA A 54 -36.35 -9.79 28.59
C ALA A 54 -35.75 -9.74 27.18
N LEU A 55 -36.59 -9.90 26.15
CA LEU A 55 -36.22 -9.89 24.75
C LEU A 55 -35.75 -8.51 24.31
N SER A 56 -36.48 -7.45 24.65
CA SER A 56 -36.08 -6.07 24.35
C SER A 56 -34.73 -5.72 24.97
N ARG A 57 -34.49 -6.06 26.24
CA ARG A 57 -33.19 -5.88 26.90
C ARG A 57 -32.09 -6.73 26.25
N ALA A 58 -32.36 -7.99 25.97
CA ALA A 58 -31.40 -8.90 25.34
C ALA A 58 -30.99 -8.42 23.94
N ILE A 59 -31.95 -7.94 23.14
CA ILE A 59 -31.68 -7.35 21.81
C ILE A 59 -30.80 -6.11 21.95
N VAL A 60 -31.12 -5.18 22.84
CA VAL A 60 -30.31 -3.96 23.02
C VAL A 60 -28.88 -4.31 23.46
N VAL A 61 -28.72 -5.21 24.43
CA VAL A 61 -27.39 -5.64 24.89
C VAL A 61 -26.61 -6.33 23.76
N ALA A 62 -27.27 -7.19 22.98
CA ALA A 62 -26.64 -7.90 21.88
C ALA A 62 -26.22 -6.93 20.75
N LEU A 63 -27.06 -5.97 20.39
CA LEU A 63 -26.74 -4.93 19.41
C LEU A 63 -25.57 -4.04 19.85
N VAL A 64 -25.55 -3.62 21.12
CA VAL A 64 -24.45 -2.82 21.67
C VAL A 64 -23.15 -3.62 21.68
N ALA A 65 -23.19 -4.88 22.13
CA ALA A 65 -22.03 -5.76 22.11
C ALA A 65 -21.49 -5.97 20.70
N GLU A 66 -22.38 -6.22 19.72
CA GLU A 66 -22.02 -6.38 18.31
C GLU A 66 -21.40 -5.11 17.73
N ALA A 67 -21.99 -3.93 18.01
CA ALA A 67 -21.45 -2.65 17.57
C ALA A 67 -20.03 -2.41 18.10
N VAL A 68 -19.76 -2.75 19.37
CA VAL A 68 -18.42 -2.65 19.97
C VAL A 68 -17.45 -3.61 19.29
N VAL A 69 -17.82 -4.88 19.10
CA VAL A 69 -16.96 -5.89 18.46
C VAL A 69 -16.60 -5.48 17.02
N ILE A 70 -17.60 -5.06 16.24
CA ILE A 70 -17.39 -4.61 14.86
C ILE A 70 -16.48 -3.37 14.84
N SER A 71 -16.74 -2.39 15.72
CA SER A 71 -15.94 -1.16 15.77
C SER A 71 -14.46 -1.44 16.08
N VAL A 72 -14.20 -2.31 17.07
CA VAL A 72 -12.83 -2.72 17.42
C VAL A 72 -12.15 -3.44 16.26
N ALA A 73 -12.86 -4.37 15.63
CA ALA A 73 -12.34 -5.09 14.47
C ALA A 73 -12.03 -4.18 13.28
N VAL A 74 -12.92 -3.23 12.97
CA VAL A 74 -12.72 -2.22 11.92
C VAL A 74 -11.49 -1.38 12.24
N ALA A 75 -11.36 -0.88 13.47
CA ALA A 75 -10.23 -0.07 13.90
C ALA A 75 -8.91 -0.83 13.76
N LEU A 76 -8.84 -2.06 14.28
CA LEU A 76 -7.64 -2.90 14.18
C LEU A 76 -7.27 -3.21 12.73
N THR A 77 -8.23 -3.64 11.91
CA THR A 77 -7.97 -3.97 10.50
C THR A 77 -7.53 -2.75 9.70
N THR A 78 -8.10 -1.57 9.98
CA THR A 78 -7.74 -0.30 9.35
C THR A 78 -6.30 0.09 9.70
N VAL A 79 -5.94 0.09 10.98
CA VAL A 79 -4.58 0.45 11.44
C VAL A 79 -3.55 -0.51 10.86
N LEU A 80 -3.78 -1.83 10.98
CA LEU A 80 -2.86 -2.84 10.47
C LEU A 80 -2.69 -2.77 8.95
N THR A 81 -3.74 -2.39 8.23
CA THR A 81 -3.69 -2.19 6.78
C THR A 81 -2.97 -0.90 6.40
N SER A 82 -3.20 0.18 7.13
CA SER A 82 -2.56 1.48 6.91
C SER A 82 -1.03 1.36 6.94
N HIS A 83 -0.47 0.58 7.87
CA HIS A 83 0.98 0.35 7.94
C HIS A 83 1.56 -0.34 6.69
N LYS A 84 0.78 -1.15 5.97
CA LYS A 84 1.20 -1.81 4.71
C LYS A 84 1.17 -0.88 3.50
N ILE A 85 0.66 0.35 3.67
CA ILE A 85 0.57 1.36 2.62
C ILE A 85 1.49 2.53 2.97
N ALA A 86 1.37 3.10 4.17
CA ALA A 86 2.09 4.31 4.58
C ALA A 86 3.62 4.16 4.50
N GLY A 87 4.17 3.06 5.01
CA GLY A 87 5.61 2.80 4.95
C GLY A 87 6.14 2.70 3.51
N PRO A 88 5.53 1.86 2.66
CA PRO A 88 5.87 1.79 1.24
C PRO A 88 5.71 3.10 0.46
N VAL A 89 4.65 3.88 0.71
CA VAL A 89 4.44 5.20 0.11
C VAL A 89 5.58 6.14 0.49
N TYR A 90 5.94 6.19 1.77
CA TYR A 90 7.04 7.03 2.24
C TYR A 90 8.37 6.67 1.57
N ARG A 91 8.69 5.37 1.48
CA ARG A 91 9.92 4.90 0.80
C ARG A 91 9.93 5.26 -0.69
N LEU A 92 8.78 5.16 -1.36
CA LEU A 92 8.65 5.56 -2.77
C LEU A 92 8.87 7.07 -2.94
N LYS A 93 8.32 7.89 -2.03
CA LYS A 93 8.54 9.33 -2.04
C LYS A 93 10.02 9.67 -1.89
N VAL A 94 10.70 9.08 -0.89
CA VAL A 94 12.14 9.31 -0.67
C VAL A 94 12.96 8.95 -1.92
N ALA A 95 12.67 7.80 -2.54
CA ALA A 95 13.38 7.40 -3.75
C ALA A 95 13.10 8.31 -4.96
N LEU A 96 11.89 8.86 -5.07
CA LEU A 96 11.56 9.87 -6.08
C LEU A 96 12.33 11.18 -5.83
N ASP A 97 12.41 11.62 -4.58
CA ASP A 97 13.16 12.82 -4.19
C ASP A 97 14.67 12.63 -4.46
N GLU A 98 15.24 11.46 -4.14
CA GLU A 98 16.62 11.10 -4.48
C GLU A 98 16.87 11.08 -6.00
N LEU A 99 15.94 10.50 -6.77
CA LEU A 99 16.00 10.45 -8.22
C LEU A 99 15.94 11.85 -8.84
N ALA A 100 15.09 12.74 -8.30
CA ALA A 100 14.94 14.11 -8.76
C ALA A 100 16.21 14.95 -8.53
N LEU A 101 16.98 14.64 -7.49
CA LEU A 101 18.26 15.31 -7.20
C LEU A 101 19.45 14.69 -7.95
N ALA A 102 19.21 13.70 -8.82
CA ALA A 102 20.25 12.91 -9.49
C ALA A 102 21.25 12.25 -8.50
N GLN A 103 20.84 12.05 -7.24
CA GLN A 103 21.67 11.46 -6.20
C GLN A 103 21.47 9.95 -6.18
N GLY A 104 22.04 9.23 -7.15
CA GLY A 104 22.18 7.77 -7.14
C GLY A 104 21.12 6.99 -6.37
N ALA A 105 19.84 7.20 -6.72
CA ALA A 105 18.72 6.72 -5.93
C ALA A 105 18.87 5.21 -5.73
N ARG A 106 18.65 4.71 -4.52
CA ARG A 106 18.78 3.25 -4.31
C ARG A 106 17.51 2.56 -4.83
N PRO A 107 17.62 1.36 -5.43
CA PRO A 107 16.45 0.61 -5.83
C PRO A 107 15.57 0.32 -4.61
N ILE A 108 14.28 0.57 -4.76
CA ILE A 108 13.29 0.42 -3.71
C ILE A 108 13.06 -1.08 -3.46
N ARG A 109 13.26 -1.51 -2.22
CA ARG A 109 12.93 -2.87 -1.76
C ARG A 109 11.77 -2.81 -0.76
N LEU A 110 10.61 -3.33 -1.18
CA LEU A 110 9.42 -3.47 -0.33
C LEU A 110 9.25 -4.91 0.12
N ARG A 111 8.48 -5.12 1.20
CA ARG A 111 8.19 -6.46 1.72
C ARG A 111 7.22 -7.18 0.78
N LYS A 112 7.25 -8.51 0.80
CA LYS A 112 6.40 -9.37 -0.06
C LYS A 112 4.90 -9.03 0.00
N ASN A 113 4.42 -8.59 1.17
CA ASN A 113 3.00 -8.32 1.43
C ASN A 113 2.63 -6.82 1.39
N ASP A 114 3.56 -5.95 0.99
CA ASP A 114 3.30 -4.51 0.85
C ASP A 114 2.54 -4.25 -0.46
N GLN A 115 1.58 -3.33 -0.42
CA GLN A 115 0.65 -3.11 -1.55
C GLN A 115 1.30 -2.46 -2.78
N LEU A 116 2.40 -1.73 -2.58
CA LEU A 116 3.08 -0.98 -3.63
C LEU A 116 4.26 -1.74 -4.25
N ARG A 117 4.42 -3.04 -3.99
CA ARG A 117 5.55 -3.83 -4.50
C ARG A 117 5.70 -3.73 -6.01
N LYS A 118 4.61 -3.94 -6.76
CA LYS A 118 4.64 -3.82 -8.24
C LYS A 118 5.02 -2.42 -8.70
N SER A 119 4.54 -1.38 -8.00
CA SER A 119 4.92 0.00 -8.31
C SER A 119 6.40 0.26 -8.03
N ALA A 120 6.95 -0.28 -6.95
CA ALA A 120 8.38 -0.21 -6.66
C ALA A 120 9.22 -0.97 -7.71
N GLU A 121 8.75 -2.14 -8.17
CA GLU A 121 9.39 -2.89 -9.26
C GLU A 121 9.40 -2.09 -10.57
N SER A 122 8.26 -1.53 -10.96
CA SER A 122 8.18 -0.65 -12.14
C SER A 122 9.07 0.59 -12.01
N PHE A 123 9.14 1.19 -10.82
CA PHE A 123 10.03 2.31 -10.55
C PHE A 123 11.51 1.91 -10.70
N ASN A 124 11.92 0.78 -10.14
CA ASN A 124 13.30 0.29 -10.26
C ASN A 124 13.67 0.00 -11.72
N THR A 125 12.75 -0.59 -12.49
CA THR A 125 12.96 -0.83 -13.93
C THR A 125 13.11 0.47 -14.69
N MET A 126 12.26 1.47 -14.41
CA MET A 126 12.37 2.80 -15.01
C MET A 126 13.72 3.45 -14.68
N GLN A 127 14.14 3.40 -13.42
CA GLN A 127 15.40 3.94 -12.96
C GLN A 127 16.59 3.30 -13.68
N ALA A 128 16.64 1.97 -13.75
CA ALA A 128 17.70 1.24 -14.45
C ALA A 128 17.73 1.62 -15.94
N GLY A 129 16.56 1.76 -16.58
CA GLY A 129 16.47 2.20 -17.97
C GLY A 129 16.95 3.64 -18.19
N LEU A 130 16.71 4.55 -17.24
CA LEU A 130 17.25 5.91 -17.28
C LEU A 130 18.77 5.92 -17.13
N GLN A 131 19.31 5.17 -16.17
CA GLN A 131 20.76 5.03 -15.97
C GLN A 131 21.47 4.55 -17.23
N GLU A 132 20.93 3.50 -17.86
CA GLU A 132 21.51 2.95 -19.08
C GLU A 132 21.47 3.94 -20.26
N ARG A 133 20.39 4.73 -20.39
CA ARG A 133 20.29 5.79 -21.42
C ARG A 133 21.26 6.95 -21.17
N PHE A 134 21.46 7.36 -19.92
CA PHE A 134 22.45 8.40 -19.61
C PHE A 134 23.88 7.89 -19.87
N ARG A 135 24.17 6.63 -19.53
CA ARG A 135 25.45 6.00 -19.83
C ARG A 135 25.71 5.91 -21.34
N SER A 136 24.72 5.49 -22.13
CA SER A 136 24.88 5.42 -23.59
C SER A 136 25.04 6.81 -24.22
N LEU A 137 24.36 7.83 -23.70
CA LEU A 137 24.53 9.22 -24.13
C LEU A 137 25.93 9.75 -23.79
N GLY A 138 26.44 9.44 -22.61
CA GLY A 138 27.82 9.77 -22.20
C GLY A 138 28.85 9.16 -23.16
N ASN A 139 28.73 7.87 -23.47
CA ASN A 139 29.61 7.19 -24.43
C ASN A 139 29.53 7.82 -25.83
N ALA A 140 28.32 8.10 -26.33
CA ALA A 140 28.15 8.72 -27.64
C ALA A 140 28.77 10.14 -27.71
N CYS A 141 28.71 10.90 -26.61
CA CYS A 141 29.38 12.19 -26.51
C CYS A 141 30.91 12.04 -26.53
N GLU A 142 31.47 11.01 -25.86
CA GLU A 142 32.91 10.71 -25.91
C GLU A 142 33.36 10.31 -27.34
N ASP A 143 32.59 9.49 -28.05
CA ASP A 143 32.88 9.11 -29.43
C ASP A 143 32.89 10.32 -30.38
N VAL A 144 31.87 11.19 -30.26
CA VAL A 144 31.78 12.44 -31.06
C VAL A 144 32.92 13.39 -30.72
N ALA A 145 33.26 13.50 -29.44
CA ALA A 145 34.37 14.31 -28.98
C ALA A 145 35.70 13.87 -29.59
N GLU A 146 35.97 12.56 -29.58
CA GLU A 146 37.19 12.01 -30.15
C GLU A 146 37.26 12.24 -31.67
N ALA A 147 36.14 12.04 -32.38
CA ALA A 147 36.04 12.30 -33.81
C ALA A 147 36.26 13.79 -34.16
N ALA A 148 35.68 14.71 -33.39
CA ALA A 148 35.84 16.14 -33.58
C ALA A 148 37.29 16.59 -33.36
N LEU A 149 37.95 16.11 -32.30
CA LEU A 149 39.35 16.44 -32.01
C LEU A 149 40.32 15.93 -33.07
N ARG A 150 40.00 14.82 -33.75
CA ARG A 150 40.80 14.30 -34.87
C ARG A 150 40.77 15.20 -36.10
N GLN A 151 39.66 15.91 -36.34
CA GLN A 151 39.47 16.77 -37.53
C GLN A 151 40.02 18.19 -37.39
N VAL A 152 40.31 18.66 -36.18
CA VAL A 152 40.81 20.03 -35.96
C VAL A 152 42.33 20.08 -36.11
N GLU A 153 42.83 20.74 -37.15
CA GLU A 153 44.27 20.87 -37.43
C GLU A 153 44.94 21.97 -36.59
N SER A 154 44.21 23.05 -36.27
CA SER A 154 44.71 24.20 -35.51
C SER A 154 44.80 23.90 -34.00
N PRO A 155 45.98 24.03 -33.36
CA PRO A 155 46.16 23.79 -31.93
C PRO A 155 45.29 24.68 -31.03
N GLY A 156 45.01 25.92 -31.46
CA GLY A 156 44.18 26.87 -30.72
C GLY A 156 42.69 26.48 -30.71
N ASP A 157 42.18 25.96 -31.83
CA ASP A 157 40.79 25.53 -31.95
C ASP A 157 40.56 24.17 -31.28
N ARG A 158 41.57 23.28 -31.28
CA ARG A 158 41.52 22.02 -30.52
C ARG A 158 41.27 22.26 -29.03
N GLY A 159 41.94 23.26 -28.44
CA GLY A 159 41.76 23.62 -27.04
C GLY A 159 40.33 24.09 -26.72
N ARG A 160 39.73 24.91 -27.60
CA ARG A 160 38.35 25.41 -27.43
C ARG A 160 37.32 24.29 -27.57
N VAL A 161 37.48 23.43 -28.58
CA VAL A 161 36.58 22.29 -28.81
C VAL A 161 36.64 21.30 -27.64
N LYS A 162 37.85 21.01 -27.14
CA LYS A 162 38.02 20.17 -25.95
C LYS A 162 37.33 20.76 -24.71
N ALA A 163 37.47 22.06 -24.48
CA ALA A 163 36.85 22.72 -23.32
C ALA A 163 35.31 22.65 -23.34
N GLU A 164 34.68 22.78 -24.52
CA GLU A 164 33.22 22.64 -24.63
C GLU A 164 32.74 21.19 -24.54
N ILE A 165 33.53 20.25 -25.06
CA ILE A 165 33.30 18.81 -24.83
C ILE A 165 33.37 18.47 -23.35
N ASP A 166 34.41 18.95 -22.65
CA ASP A 166 34.59 18.70 -21.22
C ASP A 166 33.45 19.33 -20.41
N ARG A 167 32.95 20.52 -20.80
CA ARG A 167 31.74 21.12 -20.23
C ARG A 167 30.50 20.26 -20.41
N LEU A 168 30.25 19.79 -21.62
CA LEU A 168 29.11 18.89 -21.92
C LEU A 168 29.23 17.57 -21.15
N GLY A 169 30.43 17.00 -21.08
CA GLY A 169 30.72 15.81 -20.30
C GLY A 169 30.49 16.02 -18.80
N HIS A 170 30.87 17.17 -18.25
CA HIS A 170 30.58 17.54 -16.86
C HIS A 170 29.09 17.75 -16.61
N ALA A 171 28.37 18.40 -17.53
CA ALA A 171 26.93 18.59 -17.43
C ALA A 171 26.19 17.25 -17.45
N LEU A 172 26.55 16.34 -18.36
CA LEU A 172 25.98 14.99 -18.41
C LEU A 172 26.32 14.17 -17.17
N ARG A 173 27.54 14.29 -16.63
CA ARG A 173 27.92 13.63 -15.38
C ARG A 173 27.15 14.15 -14.16
N SER A 174 26.67 15.40 -14.20
CA SER A 174 25.79 15.92 -13.15
C SER A 174 24.38 15.31 -13.19
N PHE A 175 23.98 14.70 -14.31
CA PHE A 175 22.72 13.97 -14.48
C PHE A 175 22.87 12.45 -14.33
N THR A 176 24.07 11.89 -14.43
CA THR A 176 24.28 10.46 -14.19
C THR A 176 24.19 10.15 -12.70
N LEU A 177 23.15 9.39 -12.36
CA LEU A 177 22.86 8.74 -11.08
C LEU A 177 24.01 7.90 -10.55
#